data_AF-A0A4R6F815-F1
#
_entry.id   AF-A0A4R6F815-F1
#
_cell.length_a   1.000
_cell.length_b   1.000
_cell.length_c   1.000
_cell.angle_alpha   90.00
_cell.angle_beta   90.00
_cell.angle_gamma   90.00
#
_symmetry.space_group_name_H-M   'P 1'
#
loop_
_entity.id
_entity.type
_entity.pdbx_description
1 polymer ?
#
loop_
_entity_poly.entity_id
_entity_poly.type
_entity_poly.pdbx_seq_one_letter_code
_entity_poly.pdbx_strand_id
1 'polypeptide(L)'
;MGTISEKLLDEYRNINVEHEEWWGCVYSDWIEKLAEKGITTSADQMQFSGFWSQGDGASFTGHINLQRFMEVHALVDEYPGPYHFAKRDEVIADLVRSRSSHYCHEQTVHAELDDDCQVDWRAAEEGELRAVVDAAMFDQYEESDDGLTDDIDRICRGYMQEFYRELEKEHDYLTSDEAVREWLEINEIFDDEDEEDEEEVTGVVEA
;
A
#
# COMPACT_ATOMS: atom_id res chain seq x y z
N MET A 1 -31.52 -28.87 -5.64
CA MET A 1 -30.35 -28.01 -5.39
C MET A 1 -29.23 -28.98 -5.16
N GLY A 2 -28.22 -28.99 -6.03
CA GLY A 2 -27.08 -29.88 -5.85
C GLY A 2 -26.36 -29.57 -4.54
N THR A 3 -25.56 -30.51 -4.06
CA THR A 3 -24.76 -30.29 -2.85
C THR A 3 -23.43 -29.62 -3.20
N ILE A 4 -22.86 -28.91 -2.23
CA ILE A 4 -21.51 -28.35 -2.30
C ILE A 4 -20.76 -28.89 -1.09
N SER A 5 -19.88 -29.84 -1.32
CA SER A 5 -19.02 -30.48 -0.32
C SER A 5 -17.81 -29.61 0.06
N GLU A 6 -17.18 -29.92 1.21
CA GLU A 6 -15.90 -29.29 1.61
C GLU A 6 -14.79 -29.57 0.58
N LYS A 7 -14.78 -30.76 -0.03
CA LYS A 7 -13.81 -31.13 -1.06
C LYS A 7 -13.94 -30.22 -2.29
N LEU A 8 -15.17 -29.94 -2.72
CA LEU A 8 -15.42 -29.04 -3.85
C LEU A 8 -15.03 -27.59 -3.51
N LEU A 9 -15.31 -27.13 -2.29
CA LEU A 9 -14.86 -25.80 -1.82
C LEU A 9 -13.34 -25.67 -1.84
N ASP A 10 -12.62 -26.69 -1.38
CA ASP A 10 -11.16 -26.70 -1.40
C ASP A 10 -10.58 -26.76 -2.81
N GLU A 11 -11.24 -27.46 -3.74
CA GLU A 11 -10.85 -27.49 -5.15
C GLU A 11 -10.95 -26.10 -5.80
N TYR A 12 -11.99 -25.33 -5.47
CA TYR A 12 -12.23 -23.98 -6.00
C TYR A 12 -11.78 -22.85 -5.07
N ARG A 13 -10.97 -23.16 -4.04
CA ARG A 13 -10.58 -22.23 -2.97
C ARG A 13 -10.11 -20.86 -3.46
N ASN A 14 -9.34 -20.87 -4.55
CA ASN A 14 -8.67 -19.69 -5.08
C ASN A 14 -9.39 -19.07 -6.28
N ILE A 15 -10.58 -19.55 -6.66
CA ILE A 15 -11.25 -19.14 -7.90
C ILE A 15 -11.46 -17.62 -7.98
N ASN A 16 -11.75 -16.99 -6.83
CA ASN A 16 -11.97 -15.56 -6.70
C ASN A 16 -10.68 -14.73 -6.62
N VAL A 17 -9.51 -15.34 -6.58
CA VAL A 17 -8.20 -14.65 -6.53
C VAL A 17 -7.25 -15.09 -7.66
N GLU A 18 -7.69 -16.03 -8.51
CA GLU A 18 -6.97 -16.45 -9.70
C GLU A 18 -6.90 -15.37 -10.79
N HIS A 19 -7.82 -14.40 -10.77
CA HIS A 19 -7.80 -13.26 -11.68
C HIS A 19 -6.84 -12.18 -11.18
N GLU A 20 -6.03 -11.63 -12.09
CA GLU A 20 -4.95 -10.65 -11.81
C GLU A 20 -5.44 -9.26 -11.32
N GLU A 21 -6.69 -9.12 -10.87
CA GLU A 21 -7.25 -7.81 -10.51
C GLU A 21 -8.13 -7.86 -9.25
N TRP A 22 -8.12 -8.96 -8.48
CA TRP A 22 -8.96 -9.08 -7.28
C TRP A 22 -8.69 -7.96 -6.25
N TRP A 23 -7.47 -7.43 -6.24
CA TRP A 23 -7.03 -6.32 -5.40
C TRP A 23 -7.47 -4.93 -5.89
N GLY A 24 -8.13 -4.83 -7.05
CA GLY A 24 -8.41 -3.55 -7.71
C GLY A 24 -9.22 -2.56 -6.88
N CYS A 25 -10.19 -3.06 -6.09
CA CYS A 25 -10.97 -2.22 -5.18
C CYS A 25 -10.08 -1.67 -4.05
N VAL A 26 -9.25 -2.52 -3.43
CA VAL A 26 -8.32 -2.11 -2.36
C VAL A 26 -7.34 -1.07 -2.89
N TYR A 27 -6.77 -1.27 -4.08
CA TYR A 27 -5.87 -0.31 -4.71
C TYR A 27 -6.55 1.05 -4.93
N SER A 28 -7.76 1.04 -5.47
CA SER A 28 -8.51 2.27 -5.76
C SER A 28 -8.79 3.07 -4.48
N ASP A 29 -9.26 2.38 -3.43
CA ASP A 29 -9.50 3.00 -2.12
C ASP A 29 -8.22 3.61 -1.53
N TRP A 30 -7.08 2.91 -1.66
CA TRP A 30 -5.81 3.40 -1.14
C TRP A 30 -5.25 4.59 -1.90
N ILE A 31 -5.41 4.63 -3.23
CA ILE A 31 -5.03 5.81 -4.02
C ILE A 31 -5.79 7.04 -3.53
N GLU A 32 -7.10 6.92 -3.27
CA GLU A 32 -7.91 8.01 -2.74
C GLU A 32 -7.49 8.40 -1.31
N LYS A 33 -7.32 7.41 -0.41
CA LYS A 33 -6.84 7.64 0.96
C LYS A 33 -5.50 8.37 0.98
N LEU A 34 -4.54 7.96 0.15
CA LEU A 34 -3.21 8.55 0.07
C LEU A 34 -3.25 9.98 -0.49
N ALA A 35 -4.10 10.24 -1.48
CA ALA A 35 -4.30 11.58 -2.02
C ALA A 35 -4.77 12.57 -0.94
N GLU A 36 -5.65 12.16 -0.02
CA GLU A 36 -6.08 12.99 1.11
C GLU A 36 -4.93 13.37 2.06
N LYS A 37 -3.90 12.51 2.14
CA LYS A 37 -2.67 12.71 2.92
C LYS A 37 -1.59 13.49 2.18
N GLY A 38 -1.86 13.92 0.95
CA GLY A 38 -0.89 14.63 0.11
C GLY A 38 0.08 13.72 -0.65
N ILE A 39 -0.22 12.42 -0.75
CA ILE A 39 0.59 11.45 -1.50
C ILE A 39 -0.14 11.12 -2.80
N THR A 40 0.47 11.43 -3.93
CA THR A 40 -0.03 11.06 -5.26
C THR A 40 0.68 9.79 -5.72
N THR A 41 -0.09 8.72 -5.94
CA THR A 41 0.40 7.44 -6.43
C THR A 41 -0.59 6.86 -7.46
N SER A 42 -0.24 5.73 -8.06
CA SER A 42 -1.06 5.01 -9.03
C SER A 42 -0.89 3.49 -8.88
N ALA A 43 -1.81 2.72 -9.46
CA ALA A 43 -1.80 1.26 -9.35
C ALA A 43 -0.47 0.62 -9.80
N ASP A 44 0.20 1.17 -10.83
CA ASP A 44 1.49 0.69 -11.31
C ASP A 44 2.66 0.96 -10.34
N GLN A 45 2.47 1.89 -9.41
CA GLN A 45 3.43 2.22 -8.36
C GLN A 45 3.22 1.42 -7.08
N MET A 46 2.12 0.67 -6.98
CA MET A 46 1.76 -0.15 -5.82
C MET A 46 2.05 -1.63 -6.07
N GLN A 47 2.70 -2.28 -5.11
CA GLN A 47 3.10 -3.68 -5.21
C GLN A 47 2.94 -4.38 -3.87
N PHE A 48 2.54 -5.64 -3.90
CA PHE A 48 2.52 -6.52 -2.74
C PHE A 48 2.97 -7.93 -3.14
N SER A 49 3.30 -8.74 -2.15
CA SER A 49 3.65 -10.15 -2.36
C SER A 49 3.14 -11.00 -1.22
N GLY A 50 2.45 -12.10 -1.53
CA GLY A 50 2.07 -13.16 -0.59
C GLY A 50 1.32 -12.68 0.67
N PHE A 51 0.99 -13.63 1.55
CA PHE A 51 0.34 -13.38 2.85
C PHE A 51 0.86 -14.29 3.97
N TRP A 52 1.80 -15.20 3.67
CA TRP A 52 2.08 -16.34 4.55
C TRP A 52 3.57 -16.70 4.62
N SER A 53 4.45 -15.85 4.08
CA SER A 53 5.91 -16.01 4.09
C SER A 53 6.60 -14.85 4.78
N GLN A 54 7.76 -15.12 5.39
CA GLN A 54 8.61 -14.07 5.92
C GLN A 54 9.16 -13.20 4.78
N GLY A 55 8.91 -11.88 4.86
CA GLY A 55 9.32 -10.92 3.82
C GLY A 55 8.19 -10.54 2.86
N ASP A 56 7.01 -11.13 3.02
CA ASP A 56 5.79 -10.65 2.39
C ASP A 56 5.41 -9.25 2.93
N GLY A 57 4.76 -8.46 2.10
CA GLY A 57 4.41 -7.09 2.43
C GLY A 57 3.80 -6.35 1.26
N ALA A 58 3.55 -5.06 1.47
CA ALA A 58 3.18 -4.14 0.41
C ALA A 58 4.04 -2.88 0.45
N SER A 59 4.07 -2.19 -0.68
CA SER A 59 4.82 -0.94 -0.83
C SER A 59 4.26 -0.14 -1.99
N PHE A 60 4.37 1.19 -1.89
CA PHE A 60 4.03 2.10 -2.97
C PHE A 60 5.11 3.16 -3.14
N THR A 61 5.24 3.70 -4.35
CA THR A 61 6.04 4.90 -4.63
C THR A 61 5.12 6.03 -5.06
N GLY A 62 5.58 7.26 -5.04
CA GLY A 62 4.73 8.38 -5.46
C GLY A 62 5.30 9.73 -5.12
N HIS A 63 4.59 10.77 -5.55
CA HIS A 63 4.95 12.15 -5.27
C HIS A 63 4.27 12.63 -3.99
N ILE A 64 4.98 13.38 -3.17
CA ILE A 64 4.46 13.93 -1.91
C ILE A 64 4.35 15.45 -2.07
N ASN A 65 3.11 15.95 -2.01
CA ASN A 65 2.87 17.38 -1.76
C ASN A 65 3.29 17.68 -0.33
N LEU A 66 4.53 18.16 -0.16
CA LEU A 66 5.17 18.26 1.14
C LEU A 66 4.41 19.21 2.08
N GLN A 67 3.90 20.33 1.57
CA GLN A 67 3.08 21.25 2.37
C GLN A 67 1.86 20.52 2.96
N ARG A 68 1.07 19.87 2.11
CA ARG A 68 -0.15 19.18 2.51
C ARG A 68 0.14 18.02 3.46
N PHE A 69 1.18 17.26 3.17
CA PHE A 69 1.61 16.13 3.99
C PHE A 69 1.96 16.61 5.40
N MET A 70 2.82 17.63 5.53
CA MET A 70 3.22 18.17 6.82
C MET A 70 2.03 18.70 7.64
N GLU A 71 1.06 19.35 6.99
CA GLU A 71 -0.16 19.85 7.64
C GLU A 71 -1.04 18.72 8.19
N VAL A 72 -1.23 17.65 7.41
CA VAL A 72 -2.05 16.49 7.82
C VAL A 72 -1.37 15.70 8.93
N HIS A 73 -0.04 15.69 8.95
CA HIS A 73 0.78 14.92 9.88
C HIS A 73 1.28 15.70 11.09
N ALA A 74 0.88 16.96 11.24
CA ALA A 74 1.28 17.85 12.34
C ALA A 74 2.80 18.05 12.44
N LEU A 75 3.50 18.06 11.30
CA LEU A 75 4.95 18.25 11.21
C LEU A 75 5.37 19.72 11.08
N VAL A 76 4.40 20.63 10.89
CA VAL A 76 4.63 22.06 10.63
C VAL A 76 5.46 22.75 11.72
N ASP A 77 5.14 22.49 12.99
CA ASP A 77 5.80 23.15 14.12
C ASP A 77 7.18 22.53 14.44
N GLU A 78 7.38 21.27 14.07
CA GLU A 78 8.63 20.54 14.27
C GLU A 78 9.66 20.87 13.19
N TYR A 79 9.19 21.12 11.96
CA TYR A 79 10.02 21.38 10.79
C TYR A 79 9.63 22.70 10.11
N PRO A 80 9.78 23.86 10.78
CA PRO A 80 9.36 25.15 10.25
C PRO A 80 10.14 25.59 9.01
N GLY A 81 11.44 25.25 8.92
CA GLY A 81 12.29 25.53 7.75
C GLY A 81 11.78 24.80 6.49
N PRO A 82 11.69 23.46 6.50
CA PRO A 82 11.09 22.72 5.40
C PRO A 82 9.67 23.17 5.03
N TYR A 83 8.81 23.43 6.04
CA TYR A 83 7.45 23.91 5.76
C TYR A 83 7.42 25.29 5.09
N HIS A 84 8.37 26.16 5.41
CA HIS A 84 8.48 27.49 4.80
C HIS A 84 8.74 27.42 3.29
N PHE A 85 9.63 26.54 2.86
CA PHE A 85 9.94 26.35 1.44
C PHE A 85 8.94 25.45 0.72
N ALA A 86 8.36 24.45 1.39
CA ALA A 86 7.27 23.64 0.85
C ALA A 86 6.05 24.50 0.44
N LYS A 87 5.73 25.55 1.21
CA LYS A 87 4.66 26.52 0.89
C LYS A 87 4.90 27.34 -0.38
N ARG A 88 6.12 27.32 -0.91
CA ARG A 88 6.53 28.04 -2.11
C ARG A 88 6.78 27.10 -3.29
N ASP A 89 6.50 25.81 -3.12
CA ASP A 89 6.86 24.74 -4.05
C ASP A 89 8.38 24.70 -4.34
N GLU A 90 9.20 25.18 -3.39
CA GLU A 90 10.68 25.20 -3.49
C GLU A 90 11.33 23.94 -2.92
N VAL A 91 10.56 23.10 -2.20
CA VAL A 91 10.97 21.77 -1.76
C VAL A 91 9.88 20.79 -2.14
N ILE A 92 10.28 19.73 -2.83
CA ILE A 92 9.42 18.60 -3.17
C ILE A 92 9.93 17.34 -2.50
N ALA A 93 9.04 16.39 -2.31
CA ALA A 93 9.36 15.08 -1.76
C ALA A 93 8.83 13.99 -2.68
N ASP A 94 9.64 12.98 -2.95
CA ASP A 94 9.23 11.79 -3.68
C ASP A 94 9.52 10.55 -2.83
N LEU A 95 8.59 9.61 -2.84
CA LEU A 95 8.76 8.31 -2.23
C LEU A 95 9.25 7.34 -3.30
N VAL A 96 10.49 6.88 -3.16
CA VAL A 96 11.16 6.06 -4.17
C VAL A 96 11.47 4.67 -3.64
N ARG A 97 11.65 3.73 -4.56
CA ARG A 97 12.03 2.36 -4.24
C ARG A 97 13.54 2.17 -4.40
N SER A 98 14.15 1.56 -3.41
CA SER A 98 15.55 1.14 -3.46
C SER A 98 15.79 0.19 -4.65
N ARG A 99 16.69 0.58 -5.56
CA ARG A 99 17.01 -0.14 -6.81
C ARG A 99 17.53 -1.58 -6.61
N SER A 100 17.98 -1.92 -5.41
CA SER A 100 18.54 -3.23 -5.07
C SER A 100 17.51 -4.22 -4.49
N SER A 101 16.26 -3.78 -4.26
CA SER A 101 15.25 -4.66 -3.66
C SER A 101 14.43 -5.38 -4.73
N HIS A 102 14.44 -6.71 -4.64
CA HIS A 102 13.46 -7.56 -5.32
C HIS A 102 12.21 -7.81 -4.45
N TYR A 103 12.19 -7.28 -3.22
CA TYR A 103 11.10 -7.47 -2.27
C TYR A 103 10.10 -6.32 -2.34
N CYS A 104 8.81 -6.66 -2.23
CA CYS A 104 7.70 -5.73 -2.16
C CYS A 104 7.37 -5.42 -0.69
N HIS A 105 8.28 -4.74 0.02
CA HIS A 105 8.18 -4.53 1.48
C HIS A 105 8.33 -3.05 1.83
N GLU A 106 7.73 -2.58 2.92
CA GLU A 106 7.71 -1.16 3.26
C GLU A 106 9.10 -0.60 3.57
N GLN A 107 10.01 -1.45 4.06
CA GLN A 107 11.41 -1.12 4.30
C GLN A 107 12.25 -0.93 3.02
N THR A 108 11.64 -1.12 1.84
CA THR A 108 12.32 -0.99 0.55
C THR A 108 12.07 0.35 -0.12
N VAL A 109 11.28 1.20 0.52
CA VAL A 109 11.03 2.58 0.10
C VAL A 109 11.65 3.56 1.07
N HIS A 110 12.02 4.71 0.53
CA HIS A 110 12.52 5.86 1.28
C HIS A 110 12.12 7.14 0.57
N ALA A 111 11.96 8.20 1.34
CA ALA A 111 11.70 9.54 0.84
C ALA A 111 13.01 10.18 0.35
N GLU A 112 12.91 10.94 -0.73
CA GLU A 112 13.97 11.80 -1.25
C GLU A 112 13.40 13.22 -1.32
N LEU A 113 14.14 14.17 -0.73
CA LEU A 113 13.85 15.60 -0.84
C LEU A 113 14.67 16.19 -1.99
N ASP A 114 14.04 17.02 -2.80
CA ASP A 114 14.69 17.85 -3.81
C ASP A 114 14.30 19.30 -3.57
N ASP A 115 15.29 20.18 -3.49
CA ASP A 115 15.12 21.59 -3.17
C ASP A 115 15.73 22.51 -4.21
N ASP A 116 15.00 23.59 -4.49
CA ASP A 116 15.43 24.72 -5.31
C ASP A 116 15.22 26.02 -4.51
N CYS A 117 15.57 25.99 -3.22
CA CYS A 117 15.37 27.08 -2.28
C CYS A 117 16.08 28.37 -2.75
N GLN A 118 15.32 29.44 -2.99
CA GLN A 118 15.86 30.69 -3.52
C GLN A 118 16.18 31.68 -2.40
N VAL A 119 17.38 31.60 -1.83
CA VAL A 119 17.84 32.50 -0.75
C VAL A 119 18.77 33.59 -1.29
N ASP A 120 18.38 34.86 -1.14
CA ASP A 120 19.25 36.01 -1.43
C ASP A 120 20.11 36.36 -0.21
N TRP A 121 21.25 35.68 -0.08
CA TRP A 121 22.21 35.88 1.01
C TRP A 121 22.73 37.32 1.10
N ARG A 122 22.86 38.00 -0.03
CA ARG A 122 23.36 39.37 -0.04
C ARG A 122 22.33 40.33 0.54
N ALA A 123 21.08 40.22 0.12
CA ALA A 123 19.99 41.00 0.70
C ALA A 123 19.82 40.71 2.19
N ALA A 124 20.05 39.46 2.62
CA ALA A 124 20.04 39.08 4.03
C ALA A 124 21.16 39.78 4.83
N GLU A 125 22.39 39.79 4.31
CA GLU A 125 23.52 40.52 4.92
C GLU A 125 23.29 42.04 4.98
N GLU A 126 22.63 42.60 3.97
CA GLU A 126 22.22 44.01 3.92
C GLU A 126 21.02 44.33 4.84
N GLY A 127 20.42 43.32 5.48
CA GLY A 127 19.37 43.45 6.49
C GLY A 127 17.96 43.52 5.94
N GLU A 128 17.72 43.10 4.70
CA GLU A 128 16.38 43.01 4.15
C GLU A 128 15.58 41.93 4.89
N LEU A 129 14.50 42.34 5.56
CA LEU A 129 13.75 41.48 6.48
C LEU A 129 13.33 40.14 5.86
N ARG A 130 12.84 40.12 4.62
CA ARG A 130 12.41 38.89 3.96
C ARG A 130 13.59 37.95 3.72
N ALA A 131 14.70 38.47 3.21
CA ALA A 131 15.90 37.68 2.95
C ALA A 131 16.54 37.14 4.25
N VAL A 132 16.51 37.92 5.33
CA VAL A 132 16.95 37.46 6.67
C VAL A 132 16.08 36.31 7.18
N VAL A 133 14.76 36.37 6.99
CA VAL A 133 13.85 35.27 7.36
C VAL A 133 14.11 34.05 6.49
N ASP A 134 14.27 34.21 5.18
CA ASP A 134 14.52 33.11 4.26
C ASP A 134 15.85 32.41 4.58
N ALA A 135 16.92 33.17 4.86
CA ALA A 135 18.19 32.65 5.34
C ALA A 135 18.05 31.83 6.63
N ALA A 136 17.37 32.36 7.65
CA ALA A 136 17.18 31.65 8.91
C ALA A 136 16.28 30.41 8.79
N MET A 137 15.37 30.39 7.82
CA MET A 137 14.57 29.19 7.51
C MET A 137 15.38 28.15 6.74
N PHE A 138 16.31 28.58 5.89
CA PHE A 138 17.22 27.70 5.18
C PHE A 138 18.19 26.99 6.12
N ASP A 139 18.77 27.71 7.08
CA ASP A 139 19.61 27.10 8.12
C ASP A 139 18.82 26.01 8.88
N GLN A 140 17.55 26.27 9.23
CA GLN A 140 16.68 25.28 9.87
C GLN A 140 16.33 24.10 8.94
N TYR A 141 16.21 24.33 7.63
CA TYR A 141 16.00 23.26 6.66
C TYR A 141 17.21 22.32 6.62
N GLU A 142 18.43 22.87 6.43
CA GLU A 142 19.67 22.07 6.39
C GLU A 142 19.94 21.32 7.70
N GLU A 143 19.47 21.82 8.84
CA GLU A 143 19.62 21.15 10.13
C GLU A 143 18.58 20.02 10.36
N SER A 144 17.50 19.96 9.58
CA SER A 144 16.34 19.10 9.89
C SER A 144 15.82 18.24 8.73
N ASP A 145 16.42 18.32 7.54
CA ASP A 145 16.03 17.56 6.35
C ASP A 145 16.09 16.03 6.56
N ASP A 146 17.15 15.52 7.18
CA ASP A 146 17.31 14.11 7.55
C ASP A 146 16.19 13.67 8.49
N GLY A 147 15.90 14.49 9.52
CA GLY A 147 14.87 14.21 10.50
C GLY A 147 13.46 14.21 9.89
N LEU A 148 13.19 15.11 8.96
CA LEU A 148 11.93 15.15 8.22
C LEU A 148 11.79 13.91 7.33
N THR A 149 12.86 13.53 6.64
CA THR A 149 12.89 12.36 5.76
C THR A 149 12.61 11.07 6.55
N ASP A 150 13.24 10.89 7.71
CA ASP A 150 12.99 9.76 8.62
C ASP A 150 11.51 9.69 9.07
N ASP A 151 10.89 10.84 9.32
CA ASP A 151 9.50 10.91 9.73
C ASP A 151 8.52 10.63 8.59
N ILE A 152 8.81 11.13 7.38
CA ILE A 152 8.06 10.77 6.16
C ILE A 152 8.15 9.24 5.95
N ASP A 153 9.35 8.66 6.03
CA ASP A 153 9.57 7.22 5.90
C ASP A 153 8.74 6.42 6.88
N ARG A 154 8.81 6.78 8.16
CA ARG A 154 8.08 6.12 9.24
C ARG A 154 6.57 6.16 9.01
N ILE A 155 6.04 7.31 8.62
CA ILE A 155 4.61 7.51 8.34
C ILE A 155 4.17 6.68 7.14
N CYS A 156 4.88 6.79 6.01
CA CYS A 156 4.57 6.08 4.78
C CYS A 156 4.66 4.56 4.96
N ARG A 157 5.64 4.07 5.72
CA ARG A 157 5.74 2.65 6.09
C ARG A 157 4.54 2.17 6.91
N GLY A 158 4.02 3.02 7.82
CA GLY A 158 2.78 2.73 8.54
C GLY A 158 1.58 2.54 7.60
N TYR A 159 1.43 3.42 6.60
CA TYR A 159 0.41 3.27 5.56
C TYR A 159 0.56 2.00 4.74
N MET A 160 1.78 1.63 4.37
CA MET A 160 2.04 0.39 3.63
C MET A 160 1.66 -0.86 4.43
N GLN A 161 1.91 -0.86 5.74
CA GLN A 161 1.51 -1.97 6.61
C GLN A 161 0.00 -2.06 6.78
N GLU A 162 -0.72 -0.94 6.77
CA GLU A 162 -2.19 -0.92 6.78
C GLU A 162 -2.76 -1.38 5.44
N PHE A 163 -2.19 -0.89 4.34
CA PHE A 163 -2.52 -1.33 2.98
C PHE A 163 -2.38 -2.83 2.82
N TYR A 164 -1.26 -3.38 3.27
CA TYR A 164 -1.02 -4.82 3.23
C TYR A 164 -2.06 -5.63 4.04
N ARG A 165 -2.45 -5.14 5.22
CA ARG A 165 -3.49 -5.77 6.04
C ARG A 165 -4.88 -5.72 5.40
N GLU A 166 -5.20 -4.66 4.66
CA GLU A 166 -6.45 -4.59 3.91
C GLU A 166 -6.45 -5.54 2.72
N LEU A 167 -5.32 -5.71 2.03
CA LEU A 167 -5.14 -6.72 0.97
C LEU A 167 -5.32 -8.14 1.51
N GLU A 168 -4.69 -8.46 2.65
CA GLU A 168 -4.79 -9.78 3.30
C GLU A 168 -6.25 -10.08 3.67
N LYS A 169 -6.95 -9.09 4.25
CA LYS A 169 -8.36 -9.24 4.62
C LYS A 169 -9.25 -9.52 3.41
N GLU A 170 -9.03 -8.82 2.31
CA GLU A 170 -9.80 -9.03 1.08
C GLU A 170 -9.50 -10.43 0.49
N HIS A 171 -8.23 -10.83 0.47
CA HIS A 171 -7.83 -12.17 0.04
C HIS A 171 -8.49 -13.27 0.88
N ASP A 172 -8.46 -13.14 2.21
CA ASP A 172 -9.10 -14.08 3.14
C ASP A 172 -10.61 -14.18 2.93
N TYR A 173 -11.26 -13.04 2.64
CA TYR A 173 -12.68 -13.04 2.32
C TYR A 173 -12.98 -13.74 1.00
N LEU A 174 -12.25 -13.40 -0.08
CA LEU A 174 -12.47 -13.97 -1.41
C LEU A 174 -12.21 -15.48 -1.46
N THR A 175 -11.29 -15.96 -0.62
CA THR A 175 -10.98 -17.39 -0.47
C THR A 175 -11.77 -18.08 0.65
N SER A 176 -12.70 -17.38 1.30
CA SER A 176 -13.55 -17.96 2.35
C SER A 176 -14.58 -18.94 1.77
N ASP A 177 -15.08 -19.86 2.60
CA ASP A 177 -16.14 -20.80 2.21
C ASP A 177 -17.41 -20.07 1.74
N GLU A 178 -17.70 -18.89 2.29
CA GLU A 178 -18.87 -18.08 1.92
C GLU A 178 -18.74 -17.59 0.47
N ALA A 179 -17.64 -16.92 0.15
CA ALA A 179 -17.42 -16.33 -1.17
C ALA A 179 -17.26 -17.41 -2.28
N VAL A 180 -16.57 -18.51 -1.97
CA VAL A 180 -16.41 -19.62 -2.93
C VAL A 180 -17.74 -20.32 -3.17
N ARG A 181 -18.54 -20.55 -2.13
CA ARG A 181 -19.88 -21.13 -2.25
C ARG A 181 -20.80 -20.26 -3.08
N GLU A 182 -20.85 -18.95 -2.81
CA GLU A 182 -21.66 -18.02 -3.60
C GLU A 182 -21.28 -18.08 -5.08
N TRP A 183 -19.98 -18.10 -5.40
CA TRP A 183 -19.51 -18.24 -6.78
C TRP A 183 -19.96 -19.55 -7.43
N LEU A 184 -19.83 -20.70 -6.74
CA LEU A 184 -20.27 -22.00 -7.24
C LEU A 184 -21.79 -22.05 -7.47
N GLU A 185 -22.58 -21.50 -6.55
CA GLU A 185 -24.04 -21.43 -6.66
C GLU A 185 -24.48 -20.58 -7.86
N ILE A 186 -23.85 -19.41 -8.06
CA ILE A 186 -24.13 -18.52 -9.20
C ILE A 186 -23.80 -19.20 -10.54
N ASN A 187 -22.72 -19.99 -10.58
CA ASN A 187 -22.28 -20.70 -11.79
C ASN A 187 -22.90 -22.09 -11.95
N GLU A 188 -23.82 -22.49 -11.06
CA GLU A 188 -24.51 -23.78 -11.06
C GLU A 188 -23.55 -24.99 -11.02
N ILE A 189 -22.42 -24.86 -10.32
CA ILE A 189 -21.44 -25.94 -10.12
C ILE A 189 -21.75 -26.64 -8.79
N PHE A 190 -21.98 -27.95 -8.85
CA PHE A 190 -22.33 -28.80 -7.71
C PHE A 190 -21.49 -30.08 -7.75
N ASP A 191 -21.48 -30.85 -6.64
CA ASP A 191 -20.89 -32.18 -6.63
C ASP A 191 -21.54 -33.05 -7.73
N ASP A 192 -20.74 -33.83 -8.48
CA ASP A 192 -21.26 -34.80 -9.46
C ASP A 192 -22.09 -35.87 -8.73
N GLU A 193 -23.34 -36.08 -9.14
CA GLU A 193 -24.26 -37.05 -8.52
C GLU A 193 -23.92 -38.54 -8.81
N ASP A 194 -22.75 -38.86 -9.38
CA ASP A 194 -22.40 -40.22 -9.86
C ASP A 194 -21.16 -40.85 -9.18
N GLU A 195 -21.11 -40.86 -7.84
CA GLU A 195 -20.35 -41.87 -7.08
C GLU A 195 -21.28 -42.59 -6.07
N GLU A 196 -22.42 -43.13 -6.53
CA GLU A 196 -23.18 -44.15 -5.78
C GLU A 196 -22.49 -45.52 -5.92
N ASP A 197 -21.73 -45.89 -4.89
CA ASP A 197 -21.53 -47.24 -4.35
C ASP A 197 -21.77 -48.46 -5.30
N GLU A 198 -20.77 -48.84 -6.11
CA GLU A 198 -20.61 -50.23 -6.57
C GLU A 198 -19.67 -51.01 -5.63
N GLU A 199 -20.05 -51.20 -4.36
CA GLU A 199 -19.45 -52.23 -3.49
C GLU A 199 -20.47 -53.32 -3.10
N GLU A 200 -20.15 -54.54 -3.56
CA GLU A 200 -20.56 -55.86 -3.06
C GLU A 200 -22.05 -56.25 -3.00
N VAL A 201 -22.53 -56.87 -4.09
CA VAL A 201 -23.42 -58.06 -3.96
C VAL A 201 -22.97 -59.18 -4.90
N THR A 202 -21.97 -59.96 -4.48
CA THR A 202 -21.85 -61.37 -4.89
C THR A 202 -21.55 -62.27 -3.70
N GLY A 203 -22.49 -62.29 -2.74
CA GLY A 203 -22.53 -63.27 -1.66
C GLY A 203 -23.43 -64.47 -2.02
N VAL A 204 -22.80 -65.55 -2.48
CA VAL A 204 -23.12 -66.97 -2.21
C VAL A 204 -24.58 -67.43 -2.41
N VAL A 205 -24.82 -68.22 -3.46
CA VAL A 205 -25.85 -69.28 -3.45
C VAL A 205 -25.13 -70.63 -3.47
N GLU A 206 -24.93 -71.20 -2.28
CA GLU A 206 -24.67 -72.64 -2.10
C GLU A 206 -25.93 -73.31 -1.53
N ALA A 207 -26.17 -74.53 -2.02
CA ALA A 207 -27.15 -75.56 -1.65
C ALA A 207 -28.48 -75.59 -2.44
#